data_AF-H1KZZ9-F1
#
_entry.id   AF-H1KZZ9-F1
#
_cell.length_a   1.000
_cell.length_b   1.000
_cell.length_c   1.000
_cell.angle_alpha   90.00
_cell.angle_beta   90.00
_cell.angle_gamma   90.00
#
_symmetry.space_group_name_H-M   'P 1'
#
loop_
_entity.id
_entity.type
_entity.pdbx_description
1 polymer ?
#
loop_
_entity_poly.entity_id
_entity_poly.type
_entity_poly.pdbx_seq_one_letter_code
_entity_poly.pdbx_strand_id
1 'polypeptide(L)'
;MMAFEIFSKVLPLIFIGVLLANIMCHLNILYKLQKYIKNKYFPIFAIYFVSSTSGHFLLNNLCNKGELSRENLIPLYFLGMFSFGIHIILFFAIPMATSLGFYVGGLYVLIKFLITCMYLFFGILMLRKNNTNINIDFNFESGGINAIIKDTVKQYMRVLMSFVPSVLIITYLIEHGLLKTV
;
A
#
# COMPACT_ATOMS: atom_id res chain seq x y z
N MET A 1 -2.42 28.34 -9.76
CA MET A 1 -3.83 28.11 -9.33
C MET A 1 -4.17 26.61 -9.24
N MET A 2 -3.60 25.80 -10.14
CA MET A 2 -3.79 24.35 -10.24
C MET A 2 -3.37 23.56 -8.98
N ALA A 3 -2.24 23.90 -8.34
CA ALA A 3 -1.78 23.21 -7.13
C ALA A 3 -2.77 23.33 -5.95
N PHE A 4 -3.38 24.51 -5.78
CA PHE A 4 -4.34 24.75 -4.69
C PHE A 4 -5.61 23.91 -4.87
N GLU A 5 -6.11 23.79 -6.10
CA GLU A 5 -7.25 22.92 -6.40
C GLU A 5 -6.94 21.45 -6.13
N ILE A 6 -5.75 20.97 -6.55
CA ILE A 6 -5.29 19.61 -6.27
C ILE A 6 -5.23 19.36 -4.77
N PHE A 7 -4.62 20.28 -3.99
CA PHE A 7 -4.55 20.15 -2.55
C PHE A 7 -5.92 20.15 -1.89
N SER A 8 -6.83 21.05 -2.29
CA SER A 8 -8.17 21.15 -1.71
C SER A 8 -9.00 19.88 -1.88
N LYS A 9 -8.81 19.15 -2.98
CA LYS A 9 -9.54 17.90 -3.26
C LYS A 9 -8.84 16.68 -2.66
N VAL A 10 -7.51 16.60 -2.76
CA VAL A 10 -6.76 15.37 -2.47
C VAL A 10 -6.33 15.28 -1.01
N LEU A 11 -6.00 16.39 -0.34
CA LEU A 11 -5.56 16.37 1.06
C LEU A 11 -6.61 15.82 2.04
N PRO A 12 -7.91 16.18 1.92
CA PRO A 12 -8.95 15.60 2.76
C PRO A 12 -9.12 14.09 2.51
N LEU A 13 -9.05 13.66 1.25
CA LEU A 13 -9.15 12.25 0.87
C LEU A 13 -7.99 11.42 1.46
N ILE A 14 -6.76 11.93 1.43
CA ILE A 14 -5.61 11.29 2.06
C ILE A 14 -5.83 11.16 3.56
N PHE A 15 -6.31 12.22 4.23
CA PHE A 15 -6.57 12.19 5.67
C PHE A 15 -7.62 11.14 6.03
N ILE A 16 -8.75 11.12 5.31
CA ILE A 16 -9.83 10.16 5.53
C ILE A 16 -9.35 8.73 5.30
N GLY A 17 -8.55 8.48 4.25
CA GLY A 17 -7.99 7.16 3.97
C GLY A 17 -7.05 6.67 5.08
N VAL A 18 -6.17 7.54 5.58
CA VAL A 18 -5.27 7.23 6.70
C VAL A 18 -6.06 6.99 8.00
N LEU A 19 -7.08 7.79 8.27
CA LEU A 19 -7.95 7.64 9.44
C LEU A 19 -8.68 6.29 9.41
N LEU A 20 -9.30 5.94 8.28
CA LEU A 20 -9.97 4.65 8.09
C LEU A 20 -9.01 3.47 8.29
N ALA A 21 -7.80 3.55 7.73
CA ALA A 21 -6.79 2.51 7.89
C ALA A 21 -6.42 2.29 9.38
N ASN A 22 -6.22 3.36 10.14
CA ASN A 22 -5.89 3.24 11.56
C ASN A 22 -7.09 2.78 12.40
N ILE A 23 -8.31 3.22 12.08
CA ILE A 23 -9.53 2.70 12.70
C ILE A 23 -9.64 1.19 12.47
N MET A 24 -9.39 0.71 11.24
CA MET A 24 -9.44 -0.72 10.91
C MET A 24 -8.41 -1.55 11.68
N CYS A 25 -7.21 -1.01 11.86
CA CYS A 25 -6.17 -1.63 12.69
C CYS A 25 -6.58 -1.69 14.18
N HIS A 26 -6.99 -0.57 14.76
CA HIS A 26 -7.31 -0.47 16.20
C HIS A 26 -8.64 -1.13 16.59
N LEU A 27 -9.60 -1.28 15.67
CA LEU A 27 -10.87 -2.00 15.91
C LEU A 27 -10.75 -3.52 15.69
N ASN A 28 -9.54 -4.03 15.44
CA ASN A 28 -9.31 -5.44 15.12
C ASN A 28 -10.21 -5.95 13.98
N ILE A 29 -10.56 -5.08 13.02
CA ILE A 29 -11.35 -5.47 11.84
C ILE A 29 -10.56 -6.47 11.00
N LEU A 30 -9.24 -6.29 10.94
CA LEU A 30 -8.29 -7.20 10.32
C LEU A 30 -8.32 -8.60 10.95
N TYR A 31 -8.38 -8.68 12.28
CA TYR A 31 -8.53 -9.93 13.02
C TYR A 31 -9.88 -10.60 12.78
N LYS A 32 -10.97 -9.83 12.74
CA LYS A 32 -12.30 -10.35 12.38
C LYS A 32 -12.29 -10.93 10.97
N LEU A 33 -11.74 -10.21 9.99
CA LEU A 33 -11.59 -10.66 8.61
C LEU A 33 -10.72 -11.94 8.51
N GLN A 34 -9.62 -12.01 9.26
CA GLN A 34 -8.78 -13.21 9.37
C GLN A 34 -9.59 -14.43 9.83
N LYS A 35 -10.45 -14.26 10.85
CA LYS A 35 -11.30 -15.33 11.41
C LYS A 35 -12.38 -15.80 10.43
N TYR A 36 -12.98 -14.88 9.66
CA TYR A 36 -13.96 -15.22 8.63
C TYR A 36 -13.34 -15.95 7.43
N ILE A 37 -12.20 -15.47 6.94
CA ILE A 37 -11.57 -15.97 5.72
C ILE A 37 -10.71 -17.22 6.00
N LYS A 38 -10.45 -17.52 7.28
CA LYS A 38 -9.58 -18.62 7.76
C LYS A 38 -8.17 -18.58 7.13
N ASN A 39 -7.73 -17.40 6.68
CA ASN A 39 -6.41 -17.19 6.10
C ASN A 39 -5.66 -16.12 6.91
N LYS A 40 -4.59 -16.53 7.57
CA LYS A 40 -3.77 -15.67 8.45
C LYS A 40 -3.04 -14.56 7.69
N TYR A 41 -2.86 -14.71 6.39
CA TYR A 41 -2.14 -13.76 5.55
C TYR A 41 -3.04 -12.69 4.93
N PHE A 42 -4.35 -12.94 4.89
CA PHE A 42 -5.32 -12.07 4.23
C PHE A 42 -5.25 -10.61 4.69
N PRO A 43 -5.14 -10.29 6.00
CA PRO A 43 -5.10 -8.90 6.44
C PRO A 43 -3.88 -8.13 5.93
N ILE A 44 -2.72 -8.79 5.84
CA ILE A 44 -1.49 -8.21 5.29
C ILE A 44 -1.69 -7.90 3.82
N PHE A 45 -2.20 -8.88 3.07
CA PHE A 45 -2.49 -8.71 1.64
C PHE A 45 -3.52 -7.62 1.39
N ALA A 46 -4.59 -7.57 2.17
CA ALA A 46 -5.64 -6.56 2.02
C ALA A 46 -5.11 -5.14 2.22
N ILE A 47 -4.24 -4.92 3.22
CA ILE A 47 -3.62 -3.61 3.43
C ILE A 47 -2.66 -3.26 2.28
N TYR A 48 -1.84 -4.23 1.86
CA TYR A 48 -0.93 -4.05 0.73
C TYR A 48 -1.67 -3.77 -0.58
N PHE A 49 -2.83 -4.39 -0.80
CA PHE A 49 -3.67 -4.16 -1.97
C PHE A 49 -4.09 -2.69 -2.06
N VAL A 50 -4.36 -2.05 -0.92
CA VAL A 50 -4.76 -0.63 -0.88
C VAL A 50 -3.55 0.30 -0.93
N SER A 51 -2.49 0.01 -0.18
CA SER A 51 -1.30 0.85 -0.10
C SER A 51 -0.05 0.07 0.30
N SER A 52 0.98 0.15 -0.55
CA SER A 52 2.30 -0.45 -0.27
C SER A 52 3.00 0.20 0.94
N THR A 53 2.80 1.50 1.16
CA THR A 53 3.40 2.21 2.29
C THR A 53 2.77 1.80 3.62
N SER A 54 1.44 1.67 3.64
CA SER A 54 0.69 1.19 4.82
C SER A 54 1.02 -0.27 5.11
N GLY A 55 1.12 -1.11 4.08
CA GLY A 55 1.53 -2.51 4.22
C GLY A 55 2.93 -2.66 4.79
N HIS A 56 3.89 -1.89 4.28
CA HIS A 56 5.26 -1.90 4.79
C HIS A 56 5.34 -1.40 6.25
N PHE A 57 4.58 -0.36 6.58
CA PHE A 57 4.49 0.14 7.95
C PHE A 57 3.92 -0.93 8.90
N LEU A 58 2.87 -1.64 8.49
CA LEU A 58 2.29 -2.75 9.26
C LEU A 58 3.34 -3.84 9.53
N LEU A 59 4.04 -4.32 8.51
CA LEU A 59 5.06 -5.37 8.67
C LEU A 59 6.18 -4.94 9.62
N ASN A 60 6.67 -3.71 9.49
CA ASN A 60 7.69 -3.18 10.40
C ASN A 60 7.16 -3.07 11.84
N ASN A 61 5.90 -2.69 12.02
CA ASN A 61 5.29 -2.60 13.35
C ASN A 61 5.14 -3.99 13.99
N LEU A 62 4.64 -4.98 13.24
CA LEU A 62 4.55 -6.38 13.69
C LEU A 62 5.94 -6.93 14.06
N CYS A 63 6.96 -6.61 13.27
CA CYS A 63 8.33 -7.04 13.55
C CYS A 63 8.92 -6.36 14.80
N ASN A 64 8.71 -5.06 14.97
CA ASN A 64 9.15 -4.33 16.15
C ASN A 64 8.46 -4.79 17.44
N LYS A 65 7.21 -5.27 17.34
CA LYS A 65 6.46 -5.85 18.46
C LYS A 65 6.83 -7.32 18.76
N GLY A 66 7.69 -7.94 17.96
CA GLY A 66 8.06 -9.35 18.11
C GLY A 66 7.00 -10.34 17.61
N GLU A 67 5.88 -9.86 17.05
CA GLU A 67 4.83 -10.68 16.46
C GLU A 67 5.24 -11.28 15.10
N LEU A 68 6.30 -10.73 14.49
CA LEU A 68 6.87 -11.20 13.24
C LEU A 68 8.41 -11.29 13.32
N SER A 69 8.97 -12.46 13.00
CA SER A 69 10.42 -12.61 12.90
C SER A 69 11.00 -11.82 11.72
N ARG A 70 12.20 -11.26 11.88
CA ARG A 70 12.90 -10.52 10.82
C ARG A 70 13.10 -11.34 9.55
N GLU A 71 13.30 -12.64 9.69
CA GLU A 71 13.46 -13.60 8.58
C GLU A 71 12.19 -13.69 7.71
N ASN A 72 11.02 -13.39 8.28
CA ASN A 72 9.73 -13.48 7.60
C ASN A 72 9.29 -12.15 6.99
N LEU A 73 9.94 -11.04 7.38
CA LEU A 73 9.63 -9.70 6.91
C LEU A 73 9.79 -9.56 5.39
N ILE A 74 10.92 -10.01 4.84
CA ILE A 74 11.22 -9.91 3.40
C ILE A 74 10.27 -10.78 2.55
N PRO A 75 10.04 -12.08 2.87
CA PRO A 75 9.08 -12.88 2.13
C PRO A 75 7.66 -12.31 2.16
N LEU A 76 7.18 -11.85 3.32
CA LEU A 76 5.86 -11.21 3.46
C LEU A 76 5.78 -9.89 2.72
N TYR A 77 6.88 -9.12 2.69
CA TYR A 77 6.97 -7.90 1.90
C TYR A 77 6.78 -8.20 0.40
N PHE A 78 7.48 -9.20 -0.15
CA PHE A 78 7.32 -9.58 -1.56
C PHE A 78 5.91 -10.06 -1.89
N LEU A 79 5.34 -10.87 -1.01
CA LEU A 79 3.95 -11.31 -1.10
C LEU A 79 2.97 -10.12 -1.05
N GLY A 80 3.20 -9.14 -0.18
CA GLY A 80 2.45 -7.89 -0.14
C GLY A 80 2.58 -7.09 -1.43
N MET A 81 3.80 -6.94 -1.96
CA MET A 81 4.07 -6.24 -3.22
C MET A 81 3.41 -6.91 -4.42
N PHE A 82 3.21 -8.23 -4.41
CA PHE A 82 2.39 -8.92 -5.39
C PHE A 82 0.93 -8.43 -5.35
N SER A 83 0.34 -8.37 -4.15
CA SER A 83 -1.03 -7.86 -3.98
C SER A 83 -1.17 -6.41 -4.44
N PHE A 84 -0.21 -5.55 -4.07
CA PHE A 84 -0.15 -4.17 -4.56
C PHE A 84 0.06 -4.10 -6.09
N GLY A 85 0.90 -4.97 -6.66
CA GLY A 85 1.11 -5.07 -8.10
C GLY A 85 -0.18 -5.38 -8.88
N ILE A 86 -1.00 -6.30 -8.36
CA ILE A 86 -2.34 -6.56 -8.93
C ILE A 86 -3.21 -5.30 -8.89
N HIS A 87 -3.23 -4.58 -7.75
CA HIS A 87 -3.98 -3.33 -7.65
C HIS A 87 -3.54 -2.32 -8.71
N ILE A 88 -2.22 -2.14 -8.89
CA ILE A 88 -1.67 -1.25 -9.93
C ILE A 88 -2.10 -1.69 -11.32
N ILE A 89 -2.11 -2.99 -11.60
CA ILE A 89 -2.52 -3.50 -12.92
C ILE A 89 -4.00 -3.20 -13.19
N LEU A 90 -4.88 -3.50 -12.23
CA LEU A 90 -6.32 -3.36 -12.38
C LEU A 90 -6.77 -1.90 -12.49
N PHE A 91 -6.28 -1.04 -11.59
CA PHE A 91 -6.78 0.32 -11.45
C PHE A 91 -6.00 1.36 -12.23
N PHE A 92 -4.78 1.04 -12.68
CA PHE A 92 -3.93 2.00 -13.39
C PHE A 92 -3.44 1.46 -14.73
N ALA A 93 -2.83 0.28 -14.77
CA ALA A 93 -2.20 -0.20 -16.00
C ALA A 93 -3.20 -0.53 -17.11
N ILE A 94 -4.31 -1.20 -16.77
CA ILE A 94 -5.38 -1.52 -17.73
C ILE A 94 -6.05 -0.23 -18.25
N PRO A 95 -6.50 0.72 -17.39
CA PRO A 95 -7.03 1.99 -17.85
C PRO A 95 -6.04 2.82 -18.68
N MET A 96 -4.75 2.78 -18.36
CA MET A 96 -3.73 3.48 -19.14
C MET A 96 -3.50 2.81 -20.49
N ALA A 97 -3.53 1.47 -20.55
CA ALA A 97 -3.35 0.71 -21.77
C ALA A 97 -4.44 0.99 -22.83
N THR A 98 -5.67 1.29 -22.41
CA THR A 98 -6.74 1.65 -23.36
C THR A 98 -6.46 2.98 -24.07
N SER A 99 -5.71 3.89 -23.44
CA SER A 99 -5.30 5.17 -24.05
C SER A 99 -4.08 5.07 -24.99
N LEU A 100 -3.26 4.02 -24.85
CA LEU A 100 -2.01 3.82 -25.59
C LEU A 100 -2.17 2.93 -26.84
N GLY A 101 -3.37 2.40 -27.08
CA GLY A 101 -3.65 1.43 -28.14
C GLY A 101 -3.27 -0.01 -27.76
N PHE A 102 -3.89 -0.99 -28.43
CA PHE A 102 -3.83 -2.41 -28.05
C PHE A 102 -2.41 -2.99 -27.97
N TYR A 103 -1.53 -2.67 -28.92
CA TYR A 103 -0.19 -3.24 -28.99
C TYR A 103 0.71 -2.71 -27.87
N VAL A 104 0.85 -1.38 -27.77
CA VAL A 104 1.72 -0.73 -26.78
C VAL A 104 1.16 -0.89 -25.37
N GLY A 105 -0.15 -0.69 -25.21
CA GLY A 105 -0.84 -0.89 -23.94
C GLY A 105 -0.80 -2.35 -23.46
N GLY A 106 -1.01 -3.31 -24.36
CA GLY A 106 -0.92 -4.73 -24.05
C GLY A 106 0.48 -5.14 -23.58
N LEU A 107 1.52 -4.66 -24.26
CA LEU A 107 2.91 -4.92 -23.89
C LEU A 107 3.26 -4.29 -22.54
N TYR A 108 2.77 -3.08 -22.26
CA TYR A 108 2.91 -2.41 -20.96
C TYR A 108 2.27 -3.22 -19.81
N VAL A 109 1.02 -3.66 -19.99
CA VAL A 109 0.32 -4.49 -18.98
C VAL A 109 1.02 -5.82 -18.78
N LEU A 110 1.48 -6.46 -19.86
CA LEU A 110 2.21 -7.73 -19.80
C LEU A 110 3.50 -7.61 -18.99
N ILE A 111 4.31 -6.58 -19.23
CA ILE A 111 5.53 -6.33 -18.44
C ILE A 111 5.18 -6.13 -16.97
N LYS A 112 4.18 -5.31 -16.65
CA LYS A 112 3.74 -5.08 -15.27
C LYS A 112 3.27 -6.36 -14.59
N PHE A 113 2.55 -7.20 -15.33
CA PHE A 113 2.09 -8.50 -14.85
C PHE A 113 3.26 -9.46 -14.58
N LEU A 114 4.23 -9.55 -15.48
CA LEU A 114 5.43 -10.37 -15.30
C LEU A 114 6.23 -9.95 -14.05
N ILE A 115 6.46 -8.66 -13.86
CA ILE A 115 7.13 -8.12 -12.66
C ILE A 115 6.35 -8.52 -11.39
N THR A 116 5.02 -8.39 -11.44
CA THR A 116 4.14 -8.76 -10.32
C THR A 116 4.28 -10.26 -9.99
N CYS A 117 4.27 -11.13 -11.01
CA CYS A 117 4.50 -12.57 -10.84
C CYS A 117 5.89 -12.89 -10.25
N MET A 118 6.93 -12.11 -10.58
CA MET A 118 8.26 -12.30 -9.96
C MET A 118 8.22 -12.07 -8.44
N TYR A 119 7.48 -11.06 -7.96
CA TYR A 119 7.32 -10.84 -6.52
C TYR A 119 6.67 -12.04 -5.83
N LEU A 120 5.64 -12.65 -6.44
CA LEU A 120 5.02 -13.86 -5.92
C LEU A 120 6.01 -15.02 -5.87
N PHE A 121 6.76 -15.22 -6.96
CA PHE A 121 7.73 -16.30 -7.08
C PHE A 121 8.83 -16.21 -6.01
N PHE A 122 9.45 -15.04 -5.85
CA PHE A 122 10.47 -14.83 -4.82
C PHE A 122 9.90 -14.94 -3.40
N GLY A 123 8.70 -14.39 -3.16
CA GLY A 123 8.03 -14.51 -1.87
C GLY A 123 7.81 -15.97 -1.45
N ILE A 124 7.28 -16.80 -2.36
CA ILE A 124 7.04 -18.24 -2.11
C ILE A 124 8.35 -19.00 -1.90
N LEU A 125 9.38 -18.76 -2.72
CA LEU A 125 10.67 -19.43 -2.59
C LEU A 125 11.32 -19.15 -1.23
N MET A 126 11.31 -17.90 -0.78
CA MET A 126 11.89 -17.53 0.50
C MET A 126 11.08 -18.08 1.68
N LEU A 127 9.74 -18.10 1.60
CA LEU A 127 8.89 -18.73 2.62
C LEU A 127 9.18 -20.22 2.77
N ARG A 128 9.32 -20.93 1.64
CA ARG A 128 9.66 -22.36 1.62
C ARG A 128 11.04 -22.62 2.24
N LYS A 129 12.02 -21.78 1.94
CA LYS A 129 13.38 -21.91 2.49
C LYS A 129 13.41 -21.71 4.00
N ASN A 130 12.60 -20.80 4.53
CA ASN A 130 12.68 -20.39 5.93
C ASN A 130 11.82 -21.27 6.89
N ASN A 131 11.15 -22.33 6.41
CA ASN A 131 10.31 -23.24 7.22
C ASN A 131 9.36 -22.51 8.20
N THR A 132 8.65 -21.53 7.65
CA THR A 132 8.04 -20.46 8.42
C THR A 132 6.66 -20.82 8.95
N ASN A 133 6.57 -21.03 10.26
CA ASN A 133 5.30 -21.02 10.98
C ASN A 133 4.96 -19.59 11.40
N ILE A 134 4.29 -18.85 10.50
CA ILE A 134 3.83 -17.50 10.79
C ILE A 134 2.50 -17.60 11.55
N ASN A 135 2.55 -17.41 12.86
CA ASN A 135 1.38 -17.38 13.73
C ASN A 135 1.10 -15.94 14.17
N ILE A 136 0.76 -15.07 13.20
CA ILE A 136 0.38 -13.69 13.50
C ILE A 136 -1.07 -13.70 13.96
N ASP A 137 -1.27 -13.32 15.22
CA ASP A 137 -2.58 -13.02 15.76
C ASP A 137 -2.77 -11.51 15.69
N PHE A 138 -3.65 -11.03 14.80
CA PHE A 138 -3.91 -9.59 14.61
C PHE A 138 -4.71 -8.97 15.77
N ASN A 139 -4.53 -9.48 16.99
CA ASN A 139 -5.20 -8.98 18.18
C ASN A 139 -4.41 -7.78 18.71
N PHE A 140 -4.56 -6.62 18.05
CA PHE A 140 -3.98 -5.39 18.58
C PHE A 140 -4.72 -4.99 19.85
N GLU A 141 -3.97 -4.70 20.92
CA GLU A 141 -4.54 -4.02 22.09
C GLU A 141 -5.07 -2.66 21.64
N SER A 142 -6.37 -2.45 21.80
CA SER A 142 -7.02 -1.21 21.40
C SER A 142 -6.52 -0.06 22.28
N GLY A 143 -5.60 0.76 21.78
CA GLY A 143 -5.08 1.94 22.49
C GLY A 143 -6.10 3.08 22.66
N GLY A 144 -7.38 2.81 22.40
CA GLY A 144 -8.47 3.79 22.42
C GLY A 144 -8.42 4.80 21.27
N ILE A 145 -9.39 5.71 21.26
CA ILE A 145 -9.56 6.74 20.22
C ILE A 145 -8.32 7.66 20.12
N ASN A 146 -7.66 7.93 21.26
CA ASN A 146 -6.46 8.77 21.30
C ASN A 146 -5.27 8.16 20.54
N ALA A 147 -5.10 6.84 20.59
CA ALA A 147 -4.05 6.16 19.81
C ALA A 147 -4.35 6.22 18.30
N ILE A 148 -5.61 6.02 17.91
CA ILE A 148 -6.06 6.11 16.51
C ILE A 148 -5.74 7.49 15.93
N ILE A 149 -6.09 8.56 16.65
CA ILE A 149 -5.86 9.93 16.20
C ILE A 149 -4.35 10.21 16.10
N LYS A 150 -3.57 9.82 17.11
CA LYS A 150 -2.11 10.03 17.13
C LYS A 150 -1.42 9.35 15.95
N ASP A 151 -1.76 8.08 15.68
CA ASP A 151 -1.19 7.33 14.57
C ASP A 151 -1.63 7.89 13.21
N THR A 152 -2.89 8.34 13.12
CA THR A 152 -3.43 9.00 11.92
C THR A 152 -2.68 10.27 11.59
N VAL A 153 -2.51 11.17 12.56
CA VAL A 153 -1.76 12.43 12.35
C VAL A 153 -0.31 12.13 11.96
N LYS A 154 0.34 11.18 12.65
CA LYS A 154 1.73 10.80 12.36
C LYS A 154 1.90 10.26 10.93
N GLN A 155 1.02 9.36 10.50
CA GLN A 155 1.05 8.81 9.15
C GLN A 155 0.69 9.86 8.09
N TYR A 156 -0.32 10.69 8.36
CA TYR A 156 -0.74 11.77 7.48
C TYR A 156 0.40 12.76 7.22
N MET A 157 1.09 13.21 8.27
CA MET A 157 2.26 14.11 8.14
C MET A 157 3.40 13.48 7.33
N ARG A 158 3.61 12.16 7.48
CA ARG A 158 4.62 11.44 6.69
C ARG A 158 4.25 11.38 5.20
N VAL A 159 2.98 11.19 4.88
CA VAL A 159 2.49 11.23 3.49
C VAL A 159 2.62 12.65 2.92
N LEU A 160 2.23 13.67 3.68
CA LEU A 160 2.34 15.08 3.30
C LEU A 160 3.78 15.49 2.95
N MET A 161 4.77 15.06 3.75
CA MET A 161 6.19 15.39 3.52
C MET A 161 6.69 14.97 2.13
N SER A 162 6.14 13.89 1.55
CA SER A 162 6.48 13.45 0.20
C SER A 162 5.54 14.04 -0.85
N PHE A 163 4.24 14.09 -0.54
CA PHE A 163 3.21 14.49 -1.50
C PHE A 163 3.26 15.98 -1.85
N VAL A 164 3.38 16.87 -0.87
CA VAL A 164 3.33 18.32 -1.09
C VAL A 164 4.48 18.80 -1.99
N PRO A 165 5.76 18.46 -1.73
CA PRO A 165 6.85 18.84 -2.62
C PRO A 165 6.68 18.29 -4.04
N SER A 166 6.22 17.05 -4.16
CA SER A 166 6.01 16.40 -5.46
C SER A 166 4.97 17.13 -6.32
N VAL A 167 3.83 17.49 -5.73
CA VAL A 167 2.77 18.24 -6.43
C VAL A 167 3.25 19.63 -6.81
N LEU A 168 3.99 20.32 -5.94
CA LEU A 168 4.53 21.65 -6.24
C LEU A 168 5.52 21.60 -7.40
N ILE A 169 6.44 20.63 -7.41
CA ILE A 169 7.42 20.45 -8.50
C ILE A 169 6.71 20.17 -9.82
N ILE A 170 5.75 19.24 -9.85
CA ILE A 170 5.01 18.89 -11.07
C ILE A 170 4.21 20.09 -11.57
N THR A 171 3.51 20.80 -10.70
CA THR A 171 2.72 21.97 -11.10
C THR A 171 3.63 23.08 -11.65
N TYR A 172 4.77 23.32 -11.01
CA TYR A 172 5.77 24.27 -11.50
C TYR A 172 6.29 23.92 -12.90
N LEU A 173 6.60 22.64 -13.14
CA LEU A 173 7.09 22.17 -14.45
C LEU A 173 6.03 22.33 -15.55
N ILE A 174 4.75 22.11 -15.23
CA ILE A 174 3.63 22.32 -16.15
C ILE A 174 3.45 23.81 -16.43
N GLU A 175 3.41 24.65 -15.40
CA GLU A 175 3.21 26.11 -15.55
C GLU A 175 4.33 26.78 -16.36
N HIS A 176 5.55 26.22 -16.35
CA HIS A 176 6.70 26.71 -17.13
C HIS A 176 6.87 26.01 -18.49
N GLY A 177 5.91 25.17 -18.91
CA GLY A 177 5.92 24.50 -20.22
C GLY A 177 7.02 23.44 -20.41
N LEU A 178 7.70 23.05 -19.32
CA LEU A 178 8.72 21.98 -19.31
C LEU A 178 8.08 20.58 -19.36
N LEU A 179 6.78 20.50 -19.05
CA LEU A 179 5.94 19.32 -19.14
C LEU A 179 4.66 19.70 -19.91
N LYS A 180 4.48 19.16 -21.11
CA LYS A 180 3.21 19.32 -21.86
C LYS A 180 2.17 18.38 -21.25
N THR A 181 1.06 18.96 -20.79
CA THR A 181 -0.18 18.22 -20.57
C THR A 181 -0.73 17.82 -21.95
N VAL A 182 -0.82 16.52 -22.21
CA VAL A 182 -1.52 15.97 -23.38
C VAL A 182 -3.02 16.26 -23.25
#